data_AF-A0A9D5ZMZ5-F1
#
_entry.id   AF-A0A9D5ZMZ5-F1
#
_cell.length_a   1.000
_cell.length_b   1.000
_cell.length_c   1.000
_cell.angle_alpha   90.00
_cell.angle_beta   90.00
_cell.angle_gamma   90.00
#
_symmetry.space_group_name_H-M   'P 1'
#
loop_
_entity.id
_entity.type
_entity.pdbx_description
1 polymer ?
#
loop_
_entity_poly.entity_id
_entity_poly.type
_entity_poly.pdbx_seq_one_letter_code
_entity_poly.pdbx_strand_id
1 'polypeptide(L)'
;MRTNKKNLHQQRRILEKRVKNLLALRSLGRPPGGQINFVRGALGLTARQLGSLMGVNHSAVIALEHRESKGAATVESLEKAARAMKCKLVYAVVPEDRYSSFEEILDERAMSLARKIADPVLHTMKLESQGVNEDDGLEDLKILAQSVKEKLDSRLWEMGANGHDKVPSRKKTKGKNK
;
A
#
# COMPACT_ATOMS: atom_id res chain seq x y z
N MET A 1 -6.51 -17.90 -16.19
CA MET A 1 -6.83 -18.84 -15.08
C MET A 1 -8.05 -18.29 -14.35
N ARG A 2 -9.18 -19.02 -14.32
CA ARG A 2 -10.37 -18.61 -13.55
C ARG A 2 -10.08 -18.86 -12.06
N THR A 3 -9.65 -17.83 -11.34
CA THR A 3 -9.38 -17.89 -9.90
C THR A 3 -10.67 -18.20 -9.14
N ASN A 4 -10.63 -19.20 -8.25
CA ASN A 4 -11.77 -19.59 -7.43
C ASN A 4 -12.10 -18.47 -6.43
N LYS A 5 -13.19 -17.74 -6.63
CA LYS A 5 -13.57 -16.52 -5.88
C LYS A 5 -13.71 -16.76 -4.37
N LYS A 6 -14.15 -17.95 -3.94
CA LYS A 6 -14.20 -18.32 -2.51
C LYS A 6 -12.82 -18.28 -1.85
N ASN A 7 -11.77 -18.61 -2.60
CA ASN A 7 -10.39 -18.58 -2.14
C ASN A 7 -9.92 -17.13 -1.89
N LEU A 8 -10.35 -16.17 -2.71
CA LEU A 8 -9.93 -14.76 -2.60
C LEU A 8 -10.45 -14.10 -1.31
N HIS A 9 -11.71 -14.34 -0.92
CA HIS A 9 -12.24 -13.85 0.36
C HIS A 9 -11.47 -14.43 1.56
N GLN A 10 -11.12 -15.72 1.49
CA GLN A 10 -10.31 -16.36 2.52
C GLN A 10 -8.89 -15.79 2.57
N GLN A 11 -8.26 -15.56 1.41
CA GLN A 11 -6.95 -14.91 1.31
C GLN A 11 -6.96 -13.53 1.96
N ARG A 12 -7.97 -12.71 1.68
CA ARG A 12 -8.16 -11.40 2.32
C ARG A 12 -8.25 -11.54 3.83
N ARG A 13 -9.11 -12.43 4.33
CA ARG A 13 -9.26 -12.64 5.78
C ARG A 13 -7.96 -13.08 6.46
N ILE A 14 -7.16 -13.91 5.80
CA ILE A 14 -5.83 -14.32 6.30
C ILE A 14 -4.87 -13.14 6.31
N LEU A 15 -4.86 -12.33 5.24
CA LEU A 15 -4.00 -11.17 5.11
C LEU A 15 -4.31 -10.12 6.19
N GLU A 16 -5.59 -9.82 6.42
CA GLU A 16 -6.04 -8.91 7.49
C GLU A 16 -5.49 -9.32 8.86
N LYS A 17 -5.63 -10.61 9.19
CA LYS A 17 -5.12 -11.15 10.46
C LYS A 17 -3.60 -11.02 10.58
N ARG A 18 -2.86 -11.23 9.48
CA ARG A 18 -1.39 -11.11 9.47
C ARG A 18 -0.91 -9.68 9.63
N VAL A 19 -1.63 -8.73 9.03
CA VAL A 19 -1.21 -7.33 8.97
C VAL A 19 -1.69 -6.49 10.15
N LYS A 20 -2.73 -6.94 10.88
CA LYS A 20 -3.31 -6.21 12.02
C LYS A 20 -2.27 -5.65 13.01
N ASN A 21 -1.27 -6.46 13.37
CA ASN A 21 -0.21 -6.04 14.31
C ASN A 21 0.87 -5.15 13.67
N LEU A 22 0.96 -5.13 12.33
CA LEU A 22 1.91 -4.33 11.57
C LEU A 22 1.38 -2.92 11.28
N LEU A 23 0.06 -2.71 11.36
CA LEU A 23 -0.55 -1.39 11.13
C LEU A 23 -0.03 -0.32 12.10
N ALA A 24 0.30 -0.70 13.33
CA ALA A 24 0.90 0.20 14.32
C ALA A 24 2.33 0.62 13.94
N LEU A 25 3.04 -0.20 13.16
CA LEU A 25 4.40 0.08 12.70
C LEU A 25 4.43 1.03 11.50
N ARG A 26 3.28 1.29 10.84
CA ARG A 26 3.22 2.19 9.67
C ARG A 26 3.66 3.62 10.00
N SER A 27 3.39 4.06 11.23
CA SER A 27 3.72 5.39 11.73
C SER A 27 5.19 5.54 12.13
N LEU A 28 5.94 4.44 12.17
CA LEU A 28 7.38 4.49 12.43
C LEU A 28 8.06 5.13 11.22
N GLY A 29 8.43 6.41 11.40
CA GLY A 29 9.23 7.14 10.44
C GLY A 29 10.53 6.39 10.14
N ARG A 30 10.97 6.48 8.89
CA ARG A 30 12.28 5.93 8.51
C ARG A 30 13.39 6.76 9.15
N PRO A 31 14.41 6.13 9.76
CA PRO A 31 15.53 6.87 10.32
C PRO A 31 16.28 7.69 9.25
N PRO A 32 16.87 8.84 9.62
CA PRO A 32 17.74 9.60 8.73
C PRO A 32 18.87 8.70 8.20
N GLY A 33 19.10 8.69 6.88
CA GLY A 33 20.13 7.85 6.26
C GLY A 33 19.72 6.40 5.96
N GLY A 34 18.53 5.95 6.36
CA GLY A 34 18.02 4.60 6.08
C GLY A 34 18.25 3.60 7.22
N GLN A 35 17.51 2.49 7.20
CA GLN A 35 17.56 1.49 8.26
C GLN A 35 18.90 0.75 8.30
N ILE A 36 19.52 0.49 7.14
CA ILE A 36 20.81 -0.19 7.07
C ILE A 36 21.91 0.66 7.70
N ASN A 37 21.97 1.95 7.35
CA ASN A 37 22.95 2.87 7.95
C ASN A 37 22.75 2.96 9.48
N PHE A 38 21.49 3.09 9.92
CA PHE A 38 21.16 3.21 11.33
C PHE A 38 21.53 1.94 12.13
N VAL A 39 21.14 0.75 11.65
CA VAL A 39 21.49 -0.53 12.29
C VAL A 39 22.99 -0.76 12.27
N ARG A 40 23.66 -0.49 11.14
CA ARG A 40 25.12 -0.61 11.03
C ARG A 40 25.82 0.26 12.08
N GLY A 41 25.41 1.51 12.22
CA GLY A 41 25.94 2.44 13.22
C GLY A 41 25.69 1.96 14.65
N ALA A 42 24.48 1.48 14.94
CA ALA A 42 24.12 0.94 16.26
C ALA A 42 24.94 -0.30 16.65
N LEU A 43 25.38 -1.10 15.67
CA LEU A 43 26.26 -2.25 15.86
C LEU A 43 27.76 -1.88 15.90
N GLY A 44 28.11 -0.60 15.81
CA GLY A 44 29.51 -0.14 15.80
C GLY A 44 30.28 -0.48 14.52
N LEU A 45 29.59 -0.82 13.43
CA LEU A 45 30.22 -1.21 12.18
C LEU A 45 30.51 0.01 11.30
N THR A 46 31.73 0.10 10.78
CA THR A 46 32.05 1.02 9.68
C THR A 46 31.48 0.50 8.36
N ALA A 47 31.25 1.38 7.38
CA ALA A 47 30.83 0.95 6.05
C ALA A 47 31.86 0.02 5.38
N ARG A 48 33.16 0.14 5.72
CA ARG A 48 34.22 -0.73 5.19
C ARG A 48 34.11 -2.15 5.76
N GLN A 49 33.83 -2.26 7.06
CA GLN A 49 33.60 -3.55 7.71
C GLN A 49 32.33 -4.22 7.16
N LEU A 50 31.22 -3.47 7.02
CA LEU A 50 30.02 -4.02 6.40
C LEU A 50 30.27 -4.46 4.95
N GLY A 51 31.04 -3.68 4.18
CA GLY A 51 31.43 -4.06 2.82
C GLY A 51 32.18 -5.38 2.80
N SER A 52 33.15 -5.53 3.71
CA SER A 52 33.92 -6.78 3.86
C SER A 52 33.01 -7.97 4.22
N LEU A 53 32.06 -7.80 5.15
CA LEU A 53 31.08 -8.83 5.53
C LEU A 53 30.12 -9.18 4.37
N MET A 54 29.80 -8.21 3.51
CA MET A 54 28.96 -8.38 2.33
C MET A 54 29.72 -8.90 1.10
N GLY A 55 31.05 -8.97 1.15
CA GLY A 55 31.90 -9.27 -0.01
C GLY A 55 31.86 -8.19 -1.11
N VAL A 56 31.71 -6.92 -0.73
CA VAL A 56 31.70 -5.76 -1.65
C VAL A 56 32.62 -4.65 -1.14
N ASN A 57 32.92 -3.67 -1.98
CA ASN A 57 33.73 -2.53 -1.55
C ASN A 57 32.93 -1.53 -0.68
N HIS A 58 33.66 -0.65 0.01
CA HIS A 58 33.09 0.39 0.87
C HIS A 58 32.13 1.34 0.13
N SER A 59 32.46 1.74 -1.11
CA SER A 59 31.63 2.65 -1.89
C SER A 59 30.27 2.04 -2.26
N ALA A 60 30.20 0.73 -2.49
CA ALA A 60 28.95 0.02 -2.71
C ALA A 60 28.01 0.06 -1.49
N VAL A 61 28.56 0.01 -0.28
CA VAL A 61 27.78 0.15 0.96
C VAL A 61 27.22 1.56 1.11
N ILE A 62 28.04 2.59 0.90
CA ILE A 62 27.56 3.99 0.92
C ILE A 62 26.48 4.22 -0.15
N ALA A 63 26.69 3.70 -1.36
CA ALA A 63 25.72 3.80 -2.44
C ALA A 63 24.42 3.05 -2.13
N LEU A 64 24.51 1.89 -1.44
CA LEU A 64 23.35 1.16 -0.96
C LEU A 64 22.57 1.99 0.05
N GLU A 65 23.20 2.52 1.10
CA GLU A 65 22.58 3.35 2.14
C GLU A 65 21.92 4.61 1.53
N HIS A 66 22.61 5.27 0.59
CA HIS A 66 22.06 6.42 -0.11
C HIS A 66 20.83 6.06 -0.94
N ARG A 67 20.89 4.98 -1.73
CA ARG A 67 19.72 4.48 -2.48
C ARG A 67 18.61 4.06 -1.55
N GLU A 68 18.95 3.45 -0.41
CA GLU A 68 18.02 3.11 0.66
C GLU A 68 17.22 4.34 1.02
N SER A 69 17.86 5.39 1.53
CA SER A 69 17.21 6.62 2.00
C SER A 69 16.27 7.24 0.96
N LYS A 70 16.60 7.11 -0.34
CA LYS A 70 15.78 7.57 -1.47
C LYS A 70 14.66 6.63 -1.90
N GLY A 71 14.59 5.42 -1.36
CA GLY A 71 13.63 4.38 -1.73
C GLY A 71 13.95 3.67 -3.04
N ALA A 72 15.21 3.71 -3.47
CA ALA A 72 15.71 3.12 -4.73
C ALA A 72 16.60 1.88 -4.52
N ALA A 73 16.73 1.40 -3.29
CA ALA A 73 17.41 0.14 -3.00
C ALA A 73 16.51 -1.05 -3.31
N THR A 74 17.10 -2.13 -3.82
CA THR A 74 16.36 -3.38 -4.06
C THR A 74 16.22 -4.16 -2.75
N VAL A 75 15.12 -4.86 -2.56
CA VAL A 75 14.89 -5.71 -1.37
C VAL A 75 16.04 -6.70 -1.19
N GLU A 76 16.51 -7.31 -2.27
CA GLU A 76 17.67 -8.22 -2.26
C GLU A 76 18.92 -7.58 -1.65
N SER A 77 19.26 -6.34 -2.05
CA SER A 77 20.44 -5.65 -1.53
C SER A 77 20.32 -5.33 -0.04
N LEU A 78 19.11 -5.01 0.42
CA LEU A 78 18.80 -4.78 1.84
C LEU A 78 18.88 -6.07 2.65
N GLU A 79 18.35 -7.18 2.11
CA GLU A 79 18.47 -8.49 2.73
C GLU A 79 19.92 -8.93 2.87
N LYS A 80 20.74 -8.73 1.83
CA LYS A 80 22.16 -9.06 1.87
C LYS A 80 22.89 -8.27 2.96
N ALA A 81 22.63 -6.96 3.05
CA ALA A 81 23.21 -6.12 4.11
C ALA A 81 22.73 -6.53 5.51
N ALA A 82 21.44 -6.81 5.69
CA ALA A 82 20.90 -7.28 6.96
C ALA A 82 21.55 -8.60 7.38
N ARG A 83 21.63 -9.59 6.48
CA ARG A 83 22.24 -10.90 6.77
C ARG A 83 23.73 -10.76 7.13
N ALA A 84 24.47 -9.89 6.46
CA ALA A 84 25.87 -9.60 6.78
C ALA A 84 26.06 -9.07 8.21
N MET A 85 25.05 -8.36 8.74
CA MET A 85 25.00 -7.89 10.14
C MET A 85 24.37 -8.90 11.11
N LYS A 86 24.11 -10.15 10.68
CA LYS A 86 23.35 -11.17 11.43
C LYS A 86 21.92 -10.73 11.78
N CYS A 87 21.35 -9.85 10.97
CA CYS A 87 19.97 -9.38 11.07
C CYS A 87 19.09 -9.99 9.97
N LYS A 88 17.77 -9.91 10.14
CA LYS A 88 16.78 -10.28 9.13
C LYS A 88 15.99 -9.04 8.72
N LEU A 89 15.90 -8.80 7.41
CA LEU A 89 14.96 -7.82 6.87
C LEU A 89 13.55 -8.42 6.90
N VAL A 90 12.60 -7.69 7.48
CA VAL A 90 11.17 -8.03 7.44
C VAL A 90 10.47 -6.94 6.65
N TYR A 91 9.88 -7.29 5.51
CA TYR A 91 9.07 -6.39 4.69
C TYR A 91 7.62 -6.84 4.69
N ALA A 92 6.70 -5.87 4.67
CA ALA A 92 5.27 -6.13 4.64
C ALA A 92 4.57 -5.10 3.75
N VAL A 93 3.47 -5.52 3.13
CA VAL A 93 2.54 -4.63 2.44
C VAL A 93 1.37 -4.39 3.37
N VAL A 94 1.09 -3.14 3.65
CA VAL A 94 0.01 -2.70 4.54
C VAL A 94 -0.83 -1.64 3.81
N PRO A 95 -2.11 -1.46 4.18
CA PRO A 95 -2.93 -0.36 3.68
C PRO A 95 -2.26 1.00 3.95
N GLU A 96 -2.44 1.96 3.04
CA GLU A 96 -2.00 3.35 3.25
C GLU A 96 -2.62 3.94 4.52
N ASP A 97 -2.06 5.03 5.02
CA ASP A 97 -2.49 5.68 6.27
C ASP A 97 -3.98 6.05 6.30
N ARG A 98 -4.57 6.33 5.13
CA ARG A 98 -6.00 6.65 5.00
C ARG A 98 -6.93 5.46 5.20
N TYR A 99 -6.40 4.24 5.19
CA TYR A 99 -7.18 3.01 5.31
C TYR A 99 -6.81 2.25 6.59
N SER A 100 -7.84 1.73 7.25
CA SER A 100 -7.71 0.87 8.43
C SER A 100 -7.50 -0.60 8.06
N SER A 101 -7.93 -1.02 6.87
CA SER A 101 -7.92 -2.42 6.41
C SER A 101 -7.87 -2.54 4.88
N PHE A 102 -7.63 -3.74 4.34
CA PHE A 102 -7.81 -4.02 2.91
C PHE A 102 -9.30 -4.11 2.52
N GLU A 103 -10.18 -4.48 3.45
CA GLU A 103 -11.64 -4.43 3.25
C GLU A 103 -12.10 -3.02 2.89
N GLU A 104 -11.63 -2.01 3.63
CA GLU A 104 -12.02 -0.62 3.42
C GLU A 104 -11.61 -0.09 2.03
N ILE A 105 -10.46 -0.53 1.51
CA ILE A 105 -10.05 -0.22 0.13
C ILE A 105 -11.08 -0.76 -0.87
N LEU A 106 -11.57 -1.98 -0.66
CA LEU A 106 -12.56 -2.60 -1.53
C LEU A 106 -13.94 -1.95 -1.37
N ASP A 107 -14.31 -1.55 -0.16
CA ASP A 107 -15.56 -0.84 0.11
C ASP A 107 -15.61 0.50 -0.63
N GLU A 108 -14.54 1.30 -0.54
CA GLU A 108 -14.41 2.56 -1.26
C GLU A 108 -14.55 2.36 -2.78
N ARG A 109 -13.87 1.35 -3.32
CA ARG A 109 -13.90 1.01 -4.76
C ARG A 109 -15.26 0.50 -5.21
N ALA A 110 -15.88 -0.37 -4.42
CA ALA A 110 -17.19 -0.92 -4.70
C ALA A 110 -18.26 0.17 -4.69
N MET A 111 -18.20 1.09 -3.72
CA MET A 111 -19.11 2.23 -3.65
C MET A 111 -18.92 3.18 -4.82
N SER A 112 -17.66 3.43 -5.22
CA SER A 112 -17.37 4.24 -6.40
C SER A 112 -17.97 3.63 -7.67
N LEU A 113 -17.81 2.31 -7.86
CA LEU A 113 -18.36 1.61 -9.02
C LEU A 113 -19.88 1.54 -8.99
N ALA A 114 -20.49 1.28 -7.84
CA ALA A 114 -21.94 1.30 -7.68
C ALA A 114 -22.55 2.65 -8.07
N ARG A 115 -21.96 3.76 -7.61
CA ARG A 115 -22.36 5.12 -8.00
C ARG A 115 -22.30 5.30 -9.51
N LYS A 116 -21.19 4.94 -10.16
CA LYS A 116 -21.08 5.07 -11.63
C LYS A 116 -22.07 4.21 -12.41
N ILE A 117 -22.39 3.02 -11.92
CA ILE A 117 -23.41 2.15 -12.53
C ILE A 117 -24.80 2.80 -12.38
N ALA A 118 -25.06 3.42 -11.23
CA ALA A 118 -26.34 4.07 -10.94
C ALA A 118 -26.46 5.49 -11.53
N ASP A 119 -25.35 6.17 -11.87
CA ASP A 119 -25.33 7.56 -12.36
C ASP A 119 -26.32 7.82 -13.51
N PRO A 120 -26.45 6.98 -14.54
CA PRO A 120 -27.44 7.19 -15.60
C PRO A 120 -28.88 7.17 -15.07
N VAL A 121 -29.16 6.24 -14.14
CA VAL A 121 -30.48 6.07 -13.52
C VAL A 121 -30.78 7.25 -12.58
N LEU A 122 -29.81 7.65 -11.76
CA LEU A 122 -29.90 8.81 -10.87
C LEU A 122 -30.12 10.12 -11.65
N HIS A 123 -29.49 10.26 -12.83
CA HIS A 123 -29.66 11.44 -13.68
C HIS A 123 -31.08 11.52 -14.25
N THR A 124 -31.63 10.41 -14.73
CA THR A 124 -33.02 10.32 -15.21
C THR A 124 -34.01 10.57 -14.07
N MET A 125 -33.81 9.95 -12.90
CA MET A 125 -34.68 10.14 -11.73
C MET A 125 -34.68 11.58 -11.21
N LYS A 126 -33.53 12.28 -11.26
CA LYS A 126 -33.41 13.69 -10.89
C LYS A 126 -34.16 14.62 -11.85
N LEU A 127 -34.23 14.27 -13.14
CA LEU A 127 -34.99 15.01 -14.15
C LEU A 127 -36.50 14.76 -14.06
N GLU A 128 -36.91 13.60 -13.52
CA GLU A 128 -38.32 13.22 -13.39
C GLU A 128 -38.97 13.72 -12.09
N SER A 129 -38.21 14.31 -11.15
CA SER A 129 -38.72 14.89 -9.89
C SER A 129 -39.76 14.02 -9.17
N GLN A 130 -39.55 12.71 -9.17
CA GLN A 130 -40.31 11.80 -8.33
C GLN A 130 -39.57 11.68 -7.00
N GLY A 131 -40.29 11.96 -5.91
CA GLY A 131 -39.79 11.97 -4.54
C GLY A 131 -39.37 10.59 -4.05
N VAL A 132 -38.24 10.11 -4.56
CA VAL A 132 -37.48 9.05 -3.92
C VAL A 132 -36.74 9.71 -2.77
N ASN A 133 -37.02 9.26 -1.55
CA ASN A 133 -36.25 9.72 -0.39
C ASN A 133 -34.78 9.44 -0.67
N GLU A 134 -33.92 10.44 -0.47
CA GLU A 134 -32.47 10.31 -0.70
C GLU A 134 -31.86 9.11 0.07
N ASP A 135 -32.51 8.69 1.15
CA ASP A 135 -32.17 7.54 1.98
C ASP A 135 -32.34 6.18 1.25
N ASP A 136 -33.41 6.02 0.48
CA ASP A 136 -33.70 4.78 -0.26
C ASP A 136 -32.65 4.54 -1.37
N GLY A 137 -32.25 5.61 -2.06
CA GLY A 137 -31.21 5.55 -3.10
C GLY A 137 -29.82 5.23 -2.54
N LEU A 138 -29.53 5.63 -1.31
CA LEU A 138 -28.27 5.27 -0.63
C LEU A 138 -28.26 3.78 -0.22
N GLU A 139 -29.38 3.23 0.20
CA GLU A 139 -29.53 1.82 0.54
C GLU A 139 -29.30 0.92 -0.70
N ASP A 140 -29.93 1.26 -1.82
CA ASP A 140 -29.76 0.57 -3.11
C ASP A 140 -28.31 0.61 -3.61
N LEU A 141 -27.65 1.76 -3.45
CA LEU A 141 -26.23 1.90 -3.77
C LEU A 141 -25.34 0.99 -2.92
N LYS A 142 -25.61 0.87 -1.62
CA LYS A 142 -24.86 -0.04 -0.73
C LYS A 142 -25.06 -1.49 -1.12
N ILE A 143 -26.29 -1.90 -1.45
CA ILE A 143 -26.61 -3.26 -1.90
C ILE A 143 -25.85 -3.57 -3.20
N LEU A 144 -25.89 -2.64 -4.16
CA LEU A 144 -25.16 -2.78 -5.41
C LEU A 144 -23.65 -2.89 -5.16
N ALA A 145 -23.08 -2.02 -4.32
CA ALA A 145 -21.67 -2.05 -3.94
C ALA A 145 -21.27 -3.39 -3.32
N GLN A 146 -22.06 -3.88 -2.36
CA GLN A 146 -21.81 -5.19 -1.72
C GLN A 146 -21.83 -6.32 -2.75
N SER A 147 -22.80 -6.31 -3.68
CA SER A 147 -22.90 -7.32 -4.73
C SER A 147 -21.68 -7.33 -5.67
N VAL A 148 -21.17 -6.14 -6.01
CA VAL A 148 -19.98 -5.95 -6.85
C VAL A 148 -18.73 -6.44 -6.14
N LYS A 149 -18.61 -6.14 -4.84
CA LYS A 149 -17.51 -6.60 -3.97
C LYS A 149 -17.49 -8.12 -3.80
N GLU A 150 -18.64 -8.73 -3.52
CA GLU A 150 -18.78 -10.19 -3.39
C GLU A 150 -18.48 -10.93 -4.69
N LYS A 151 -18.90 -10.36 -5.82
CA LYS A 151 -18.60 -10.92 -7.14
C LYS A 151 -17.14 -10.70 -7.55
N LEU A 152 -16.38 -9.87 -6.82
CA LEU A 152 -15.04 -9.40 -7.16
C LEU A 152 -14.99 -8.97 -8.64
N ASP A 153 -15.90 -8.05 -8.99
CA ASP A 153 -16.02 -7.54 -10.34
C ASP A 153 -14.69 -6.91 -10.79
N SER A 154 -14.18 -7.28 -11.98
CA SER A 154 -12.89 -6.76 -12.46
C SER A 154 -12.90 -5.23 -12.61
N ARG A 155 -14.09 -4.67 -12.88
CA ARG A 155 -14.31 -3.24 -13.04
C ARG A 155 -13.99 -2.43 -11.78
N LEU A 156 -13.91 -3.06 -10.61
CA LEU A 156 -13.47 -2.42 -9.35
C LEU A 156 -12.12 -1.69 -9.51
N TRP A 157 -11.24 -2.22 -10.38
CA TRP A 157 -9.89 -1.69 -10.58
C TRP A 157 -9.70 -0.97 -11.91
N GLU A 158 -10.59 -1.17 -12.89
CA GLU A 158 -10.53 -0.51 -14.20
C GLU A 158 -10.87 0.99 -14.11
N MET A 159 -11.64 1.38 -13.08
CA MET A 159 -12.11 2.76 -12.90
C MET A 159 -11.04 3.80 -12.56
N GLY A 160 -9.88 3.37 -12.04
CA GLY A 160 -8.79 4.26 -11.61
C GLY A 160 -7.77 4.60 -12.69
N ALA A 161 -7.87 4.00 -13.89
CA ALA A 161 -6.91 4.23 -14.98
C ALA A 161 -6.95 5.67 -15.53
N ASN A 162 -8.04 6.41 -15.28
CA ASN A 162 -8.22 7.81 -15.67
C ASN A 162 -7.93 8.78 -14.51
N GLY A 163 -6.65 8.94 -14.17
CA GLY A 163 -6.11 10.20 -13.63
C GLY A 163 -6.12 10.44 -12.11
N HIS A 164 -7.18 10.09 -11.37
CA HIS A 164 -7.34 10.52 -9.96
C HIS A 164 -6.70 9.59 -8.91
N ASP A 165 -6.42 8.33 -9.26
CA ASP A 165 -5.81 7.32 -8.37
C ASP A 165 -4.32 7.06 -8.66
N LYS A 166 -3.68 7.90 -9.48
CA LYS A 166 -2.25 7.73 -9.78
C LYS A 166 -1.47 7.86 -8.48
N VAL A 167 -0.71 6.80 -8.15
CA VAL A 167 0.20 6.79 -6.99
C VAL A 167 1.03 8.08 -7.03
N PRO A 168 0.93 8.96 -6.01
CA PRO A 168 1.70 10.18 -6.00
C PRO A 168 3.18 9.81 -6.03
N SER A 169 3.88 10.22 -7.10
CA SER A 169 5.35 10.11 -7.13
C SER A 169 5.89 10.79 -5.89
N ARG A 170 6.57 10.04 -5.01
CA ARG A 170 7.17 10.56 -3.77
C ARG A 170 7.96 11.83 -4.10
N LYS A 171 7.43 13.01 -3.73
CA LYS A 171 8.19 14.26 -3.79
C LYS A 171 9.39 14.08 -2.89
N LYS A 172 10.60 14.23 -3.45
CA LYS A 172 11.85 14.30 -2.69
C LYS A 172 11.68 15.40 -1.65
N THR A 173 11.55 15.03 -0.38
CA THR A 173 11.68 15.96 0.74
C THR A 173 13.10 16.53 0.67
N LYS A 174 13.24 17.75 0.14
CA LYS A 174 14.44 18.54 0.32
C LYS A 174 14.56 18.79 1.82
N GLY A 175 15.55 18.17 2.46
CA GLY A 175 15.95 18.51 3.82
C GLY A 175 16.24 20.01 3.88
N LYS A 176 15.45 20.73 4.68
CA LYS A 176 15.87 22.04 5.20
C LYS A 176 16.91 21.73 6.27
N ASN A 177 18.19 21.83 5.93
CA ASN A 177 19.22 22.03 6.93
C ASN A 177 19.03 23.45 7.49
N LYS A 178 18.86 23.53 8.81
CA LYS A 178 19.13 24.72 9.61
C LYS A 178 20.40 24.42 10.39
#